data_AF-A0A1F5XY26-F1
#
_entry.id   AF-A0A1F5XY26-F1
#
_cell.length_a   1.000
_cell.length_b   1.000
_cell.length_c   1.000
_cell.angle_alpha   90.00
_cell.angle_beta   90.00
_cell.angle_gamma   90.00
#
_symmetry.space_group_name_H-M   'P 1'
#
loop_
_entity.id
_entity.type
_entity.pdbx_description
1 polymer ?
#
loop_
_entity_poly.entity_id
_entity_poly.type
_entity_poly.pdbx_seq_one_letter_code
_entity_poly.pdbx_strand_id
1 'polypeptide(L)' 'MISQTSLEKFKKIYHQRFNEELDDAEALGRANRLLNIYMAVYGDPFEYKGQQKEVETELEVNQNN' A
#
# COMPACT_ATOMS: atom_id res chain seq x y z
N MET A 1 -4.59 -8.04 -8.49
CA MET A 1 -4.28 -7.53 -9.84
C MET A 1 -4.47 -6.01 -9.83
N ILE A 2 -3.55 -5.24 -10.41
CA ILE A 2 -3.62 -3.77 -10.40
C ILE A 2 -4.83 -3.29 -11.22
N SER A 3 -5.57 -2.31 -10.70
CA SER A 3 -6.72 -1.72 -11.41
C SER A 3 -6.26 -0.83 -12.59
N GLN A 4 -7.11 -0.62 -13.60
CA GLN A 4 -6.78 0.28 -14.71
C GLN A 4 -6.48 1.70 -14.23
N THR A 5 -7.26 2.24 -13.28
CA THR A 5 -7.02 3.56 -12.71
C THR A 5 -5.65 3.66 -12.02
N SER A 6 -5.24 2.60 -11.32
CA SER A 6 -3.91 2.52 -10.71
C SER A 6 -2.81 2.43 -11.77
N LEU A 7 -3.06 1.74 -12.88
CA LEU A 7 -2.13 1.61 -14.00
C LEU A 7 -1.89 2.95 -14.70
N GLU A 8 -2.95 3.73 -14.95
CA GLU A 8 -2.84 5.07 -15.54
C GLU A 8 -2.07 6.04 -14.62
N LYS A 9 -2.32 5.97 -13.31
CA LYS A 9 -1.54 6.74 -12.33
C LYS A 9 -0.08 6.33 -12.34
N PHE A 10 0.20 5.03 -12.43
CA PHE A 10 1.56 4.50 -12.53
C PHE A 10 2.28 5.05 -13.76
N LYS A 11 1.66 4.99 -14.95
CA LYS A 11 2.23 5.55 -16.19
C LYS A 11 2.56 7.03 -16.03
N LYS A 12 1.64 7.83 -15.50
CA LYS A 12 1.86 9.27 -15.27
C LYS A 12 3.06 9.55 -14.37
N ILE A 13 3.16 8.84 -13.25
CA ILE A 13 4.30 8.98 -12.32
C ILE A 13 5.61 8.53 -12.99
N TYR A 14 5.56 7.43 -13.74
CA TYR A 14 6.71 6.90 -14.44
C TYR A 14 7.25 7.91 -15.47
N HIS A 15 6.37 8.45 -16.30
CA HIS A 15 6.71 9.48 -17.27
C HIS A 15 7.28 10.74 -16.59
N GLN A 16 6.66 11.23 -15.51
CA GLN A 16 7.17 12.39 -14.78
C GLN A 16 8.59 12.18 -14.22
N ARG A 17 8.93 10.94 -13.85
CA ARG A 17 10.22 10.63 -13.22
C ARG A 17 11.32 10.29 -14.23
N PHE A 18 10.97 9.57 -15.28
CA PHE A 18 11.93 8.99 -16.22
C PHE A 18 11.83 9.60 -17.62
N ASN A 19 10.82 10.44 -17.88
CA ASN A 19 10.52 11.02 -19.19
C ASN A 19 10.35 9.96 -20.31
N GLU A 20 9.85 8.78 -19.92
CA GLU A 20 9.58 7.65 -20.79
C GLU A 20 8.06 7.38 -20.84
N GLU A 21 7.54 7.15 -22.04
CA GLU A 21 6.16 6.67 -22.25
C GLU A 21 6.15 5.15 -22.25
N LEU A 22 5.16 4.56 -21.57
CA LEU A 22 5.01 3.11 -21.46
C LEU A 22 3.68 2.68 -22.09
N ASP A 23 3.72 1.59 -22.87
CA ASP A 23 2.50 0.91 -23.27
C ASP A 23 1.85 0.16 -22.08
N ASP A 24 0.62 -0.30 -22.27
CA ASP A 24 -0.18 -0.96 -21.23
C ASP A 24 0.48 -2.24 -20.70
N ALA A 25 1.10 -3.04 -21.57
CA ALA A 25 1.71 -4.31 -21.20
C ALA A 25 2.97 -4.09 -20.37
N GLU A 26 3.78 -3.12 -20.78
CA GLU A 26 5.01 -2.75 -20.10
C GLU A 26 4.73 -2.07 -18.76
N ALA A 27 3.78 -1.13 -18.73
CA ALA A 27 3.30 -0.50 -17.50
C ALA A 27 2.79 -1.57 -16.52
N LEU A 28 2.01 -2.54 -16.99
CA LEU A 28 1.44 -3.59 -16.14
C LEU A 28 2.54 -4.49 -15.56
N GLY A 29 3.53 -4.88 -16.38
CA GLY A 29 4.67 -5.66 -15.94
C GLY A 29 5.49 -4.95 -14.86
N ARG A 30 5.82 -3.68 -15.09
CA ARG A 30 6.62 -2.87 -14.16
C ARG A 30 5.86 -2.56 -12.86
N ALA A 31 4.57 -2.24 -12.95
CA ALA A 31 3.73 -1.95 -11.79
C ALA A 31 3.53 -3.20 -10.90
N ASN A 32 3.26 -4.36 -11.51
CA ASN A 32 3.15 -5.63 -10.76
C ASN A 32 4.48 -6.00 -10.11
N ARG A 33 5.60 -5.82 -10.80
CA ARG A 33 6.93 -6.07 -10.24
C ARG A 33 7.20 -5.18 -9.03
N LEU A 34 6.86 -3.90 -9.11
CA LEU A 34 7.00 -2.96 -7.99
C LEU A 34 6.16 -3.39 -6.78
N LEU A 35 4.91 -3.77 -7.01
CA LEU A 35 4.02 -4.27 -5.95
C LEU A 35 4.58 -5.54 -5.29
N ASN A 36 5.07 -6.49 -6.09
CA ASN A 36 5.65 -7.73 -5.57
C ASN A 36 6.89 -7.46 -4.72
N ILE A 37 7.76 -6.52 -5.12
CA ILE A 37 8.92 -6.11 -4.32
C ILE A 37 8.47 -5.49 -3.00
N TYR A 38 7.48 -4.60 -3.05
CA TYR A 38 6.92 -3.99 -1.83
C TYR A 38 6.39 -5.06 -0.86
N MET A 39 5.59 -6.00 -1.36
CA MET A 39 5.03 -7.09 -0.55
C MET A 39 6.11 -8.01 0.04
N ALA A 40 7.17 -8.29 -0.71
CA ALA A 40 8.27 -9.12 -0.23
C ALA A 40 9.06 -8.47 0.91
N VAL A 41 9.14 -7.14 0.95
CA VAL A 41 9.90 -6.38 1.96
C VAL A 41 9.04 -6.02 3.17
N TYR A 42 7.79 -5.61 2.94
CA TYR A 42 6.92 -5.04 3.97
C TYR A 42 5.75 -5.95 4.37
N GLY A 43 5.59 -7.10 3.73
CA GLY A 43 4.42 -7.97 3.87
C GLY A 43 3.23 -7.51 3.02
N ASP A 44 2.14 -8.29 3.04
CA ASP A 44 0.94 -7.92 2.29
C ASP A 44 0.24 -6.72 2.97
N PRO A 45 0.18 -5.54 2.33
CA PRO A 45 -0.49 -4.37 2.90
C PRO A 45 -2.01 -4.58 3.05
N PHE A 46 -2.58 -5.61 2.42
CA PHE A 46 -3.99 -5.95 2.48
C PHE A 46 -4.30 -7.06 3.50
N GLU A 47 -3.30 -7.61 4.20
CA GLU A 47 -3.48 -8.65 5.23
C GLU A 47 -4.04 -8.13 6.56
N TYR A 48 -4.25 -6.82 6.74
CA TYR A 48 -4.96 -6.29 7.91
C TYR A 48 -6.47 -6.57 7.84
N LYS A 49 -6.85 -7.80 8.17
CA LYS A 49 -8.20 -8.15 8.63
C LYS A 49 -8.15 -8.65 10.07
N GLY A 50 -8.35 -7.72 11.01
CA GLY A 50 -8.80 -8.03 12.36
C GLY A 50 -7.75 -7.92 13.48
N GLN A 51 -7.77 -6.79 14.17
CA GLN A 51 -7.85 -6.73 15.64
C GLN A 51 -8.38 -5.33 16.03
N GLN A 52 -9.69 -5.13 15.90
CA GLN A 52 -10.38 -4.26 16.84
C GLN A 52 -10.37 -5.02 18.17
N LYS A 53 -9.38 -4.75 19.03
CA LYS A 53 -9.56 -5.01 20.45
C LYS A 53 -10.39 -3.86 20.99
N GLU A 54 -11.68 -4.12 21.25
CA GLU A 54 -12.40 -3.39 22.29
C GLU A 54 -11.56 -3.50 23.57
N VAL A 55 -11.05 -2.37 24.06
CA VAL A 55 -10.49 -2.28 25.41
C VAL A 55 -11.58 -1.67 26.29
N GLU A 56 -12.52 -2.53 26.71
CA GLU A 56 -13.20 -2.33 27.99
C GLU A 56 -12.31 -2.93 29.08
N THR A 57 -11.78 -2.08 29.97
CA THR A 57 -11.88 -2.24 31.44
C THR A 57 -11.17 -1.07 32.13
N GLU A 58 -12.01 -0.18 32.65
CA GLU A 58 -12.00 0.39 34.01
C GLU A 58 -10.72 0.37 34.88
N LEU A 59 -10.43 1.57 35.40
CA LEU A 59 -10.01 1.92 36.77
C LEU A 59 -8.62 1.47 37.25
N GLU A 60 -7.71 2.44 37.40
CA GLU A 60 -7.17 2.74 38.72
C GLU A 60 -6.85 4.24 38.86
N VAL A 61 -7.58 4.85 39.78
CA VAL A 61 -7.38 6.20 40.31
C VAL A 61 -6.03 6.26 41.00
N ASN A 62 -5.19 7.23 40.68
CA ASN A 62 -4.21 7.72 41.65
C ASN A 62 -4.15 9.23 41.65
N GLN A 63 -4.87 9.77 42.64
CA GLN A 63 -4.71 11.09 43.19
C GLN A 63 -3.34 11.18 43.91
N ASN A 64 -2.84 12.41 44.01
CA ASN A 64 -1.84 12.91 44.97
C ASN A 64 -0.35 12.80 44.56
N ASN A 65 0.20 13.93 44.15
CA ASN A 65 0.99 14.77 45.08
C ASN A 65 1.12 16.21 44.57
#